data_AF-W4V104-F1
#
_entry.id   AF-W4V104-F1
#
_cell.length_a   1.000
_cell.length_b   1.000
_cell.length_c   1.000
_cell.angle_alpha   90.00
_cell.angle_beta   90.00
_cell.angle_gamma   90.00
#
_symmetry.space_group_name_H-M   'P 1'
#
loop_
_entity.id
_entity.type
_entity.pdbx_description
1 polymer ?
#
loop_
_entity_poly.entity_id
_entity_poly.type
_entity_poly.pdbx_seq_one_letter_code
_entity_poly.pdbx_strand_id
1 'polypeptide(L)'
;MDKVIQLDTVDRYNKLYGLETLHPLVSIIDLTKATNLVNHIQMNYGVYALFLKCGKECDIKYGRKNYDYQEGTIVCFAPGR
;
A
#
# COMPACT_ATOMS: atom_id res chain seq x y z
N MET A 1 -6.25 19.38 -7.04
CA MET A 1 -7.14 18.39 -6.41
C MET A 1 -6.58 17.02 -6.74
N ASP A 2 -5.64 16.53 -5.94
CA ASP A 2 -5.08 15.20 -6.16
C ASP A 2 -6.15 14.15 -5.89
N LYS A 3 -6.32 13.24 -6.84
CA LYS A 3 -7.40 12.25 -6.84
C LYS A 3 -7.10 11.21 -5.77
N VAL A 4 -7.89 11.18 -4.69
CA VAL A 4 -7.77 10.16 -3.65
C VAL A 4 -8.20 8.81 -4.22
N ILE A 5 -7.32 7.82 -4.17
CA ILE A 5 -7.59 6.45 -4.62
C ILE A 5 -8.27 5.69 -3.48
N GLN A 6 -9.50 5.24 -3.69
CA GLN A 6 -10.19 4.35 -2.77
C GLN A 6 -9.71 2.91 -2.99
N LEU A 7 -9.21 2.24 -1.97
CA LEU A 7 -8.75 0.85 -2.03
C LEU A 7 -9.73 -0.05 -1.27
N ASP A 8 -10.80 -0.44 -1.95
CA ASP A 8 -11.92 -1.21 -1.44
C ASP A 8 -11.77 -2.73 -1.64
N THR A 9 -10.87 -3.16 -2.53
CA THR A 9 -10.62 -4.58 -2.83
C THR A 9 -9.13 -4.88 -2.96
N VAL A 10 -8.75 -6.13 -2.71
CA VAL A 10 -7.37 -6.61 -2.94
C VAL A 10 -6.99 -6.54 -4.43
N ASP A 11 -7.97 -6.78 -5.32
CA ASP A 11 -7.73 -6.75 -6.76
C ASP A 11 -7.33 -5.36 -7.27
N ARG A 12 -7.99 -4.33 -6.74
CA ARG A 12 -7.68 -2.94 -7.09
C ARG A 12 -6.27 -2.56 -6.67
N TYR A 13 -5.82 -3.01 -5.49
CA TYR A 13 -4.47 -2.77 -5.01
C TYR A 13 -3.43 -3.47 -5.89
N ASN A 14 -3.65 -4.74 -6.24
CA ASN A 14 -2.73 -5.49 -7.10
C ASN A 14 -2.61 -4.86 -8.49
N LYS A 15 -3.74 -4.53 -9.13
CA LYS A 15 -3.75 -3.88 -10.43
C LYS A 15 -3.05 -2.53 -10.43
N LEU A 16 -3.12 -1.79 -9.33
CA LEU A 16 -2.41 -0.51 -9.20
C LEU A 16 -0.89 -0.69 -9.35
N TYR A 17 -0.33 -1.73 -8.74
CA TYR A 17 1.08 -2.10 -8.87
C TYR A 17 1.38 -2.98 -10.09
N GLY A 18 0.37 -3.27 -10.93
CA GLY A 18 0.49 -4.10 -12.11
C GLY A 18 0.80 -5.56 -11.79
N LEU A 19 0.24 -6.05 -10.68
CA LEU A 19 0.33 -7.42 -10.19
C LEU A 19 -0.98 -8.18 -10.45
N GLU A 20 -0.87 -9.49 -10.59
CA GLU A 20 -2.02 -10.37 -10.77
C GLU A 20 -2.71 -10.68 -9.43
N THR A 21 -4.04 -10.74 -9.46
CA THR A 21 -4.85 -11.12 -8.29
C THR A 21 -5.11 -12.62 -8.31
N LEU A 22 -4.45 -13.34 -7.41
CA LEU A 22 -4.59 -14.79 -7.30
C LEU A 22 -5.78 -15.22 -6.42
N HIS A 23 -6.26 -14.35 -5.53
CA HIS A 23 -7.39 -14.64 -4.65
C HIS A 23 -8.24 -13.39 -4.40
N PRO A 24 -9.59 -13.49 -4.40
CA PRO A 24 -10.48 -12.33 -4.37
C PRO A 24 -10.55 -11.56 -3.03
N LEU A 25 -10.13 -12.17 -1.92
CA LEU A 25 -10.25 -11.59 -0.57
C LEU A 25 -8.92 -11.32 0.16
N VAL A 26 -7.83 -11.94 -0.29
CA VAL A 26 -6.52 -11.83 0.36
C VAL A 26 -5.46 -11.83 -0.71
N SER A 27 -4.40 -11.07 -0.52
CA SER A 27 -3.26 -11.10 -1.42
C SER A 27 -1.97 -10.97 -0.63
N ILE A 28 -1.00 -11.79 -1.00
CA ILE A 28 0.37 -11.71 -0.52
C ILE A 28 1.20 -11.36 -1.74
N ILE A 29 1.80 -10.18 -1.73
CA ILE A 29 2.53 -9.66 -2.88
C ILE A 29 3.96 -9.33 -2.53
N ASP A 30 4.83 -9.50 -3.52
CA ASP A 30 6.19 -9.00 -3.50
C ASP A 30 6.26 -7.73 -4.33
N LEU A 31 6.35 -6.58 -3.66
CA LEU A 31 6.39 -5.27 -4.31
C LEU A 31 7.65 -5.07 -5.16
N THR A 32 8.70 -5.89 -5.02
CA THR A 32 9.86 -5.84 -5.92
C THR A 32 9.52 -6.31 -7.34
N LYS A 33 8.40 -7.03 -7.52
CA LYS A 33 7.89 -7.50 -8.81
C LYS A 33 6.84 -6.57 -9.43
N ALA A 34 6.55 -5.43 -8.79
CA ALA A 34 5.60 -4.46 -9.32
C ALA A 34 6.06 -3.94 -10.69
N THR A 35 5.15 -3.89 -11.66
CA THR A 35 5.42 -3.41 -13.02
C THR A 35 5.05 -1.95 -13.19
N ASN A 36 4.16 -1.43 -12.34
CA ASN A 36 3.76 -0.03 -12.31
C ASN A 36 4.43 0.71 -11.15
N LEU A 37 4.95 1.90 -11.43
CA LEU A 37 5.52 2.79 -10.42
C LEU A 37 4.44 3.73 -9.89
N VAL A 38 4.23 3.70 -8.57
CA VAL A 38 3.14 4.40 -7.89
C VAL A 38 3.73 5.32 -6.84
N ASN A 39 3.86 6.61 -7.17
CA ASN A 39 4.45 7.63 -6.29
C ASN A 39 3.51 8.82 -6.14
N HIS A 40 3.64 9.56 -5.03
CA HIS A 40 2.92 10.82 -4.76
C HIS A 40 1.40 10.69 -4.89
N ILE A 41 0.83 9.60 -4.37
CA ILE A 41 -0.62 9.38 -4.35
C ILE A 41 -1.16 9.44 -2.93
N GLN A 42 -2.45 9.76 -2.84
CA GLN A 42 -3.21 9.64 -1.62
C GLN A 42 -4.15 8.44 -1.73
N MET A 43 -4.03 7.50 -0.81
CA MET A 43 -4.86 6.30 -0.76
C MET A 43 -5.75 6.34 0.47
N ASN A 44 -6.99 5.90 0.32
CA ASN A 44 -7.86 5.54 1.44
C ASN A 44 -8.02 4.02 1.46
N TYR A 45 -7.56 3.40 2.54
CA TYR A 45 -7.66 1.96 2.70
C TYR A 45 -9.07 1.60 3.18
N GLY A 46 -9.79 0.80 2.38
CA GLY A 46 -11.03 0.11 2.72
C GLY A 46 -10.81 -1.37 3.07
N VAL A 47 -9.55 -1.81 3.08
CA VAL A 47 -9.10 -3.16 3.45
C VAL A 47 -8.02 -3.07 4.53
N TYR A 48 -7.79 -4.17 5.25
CA TYR A 48 -6.61 -4.30 6.11
C TYR A 48 -5.37 -4.54 5.24
N ALA A 49 -4.26 -3.89 5.60
CA ALA A 49 -2.98 -4.09 4.91
C ALA A 49 -1.84 -4.19 5.92
N LEU A 50 -0.91 -5.12 5.68
CA LEU A 50 0.30 -5.30 6.47
C LEU A 50 1.50 -5.31 5.52
N PHE A 51 2.51 -4.49 5.83
CA PHE A 51 3.72 -4.35 5.04
C PHE A 51 4.94 -4.64 5.90
N LEU A 52 5.84 -5.47 5.40
CA LEU A 52 7.18 -5.65 5.96
C LEU A 52 8.17 -4.79 5.17
N LYS A 53 8.77 -3.80 5.83
CA LYS A 53 9.72 -2.88 5.20
C LYS A 53 11.14 -3.45 5.30
N CYS A 54 11.68 -3.94 4.18
CA CYS A 54 13.08 -4.38 4.09
C CYS A 54 13.91 -3.33 3.31
N GLY A 55 14.71 -2.54 4.02
CA GLY A 55 15.84 -1.76 3.49
C GLY A 55 15.55 -0.59 2.53
N LYS A 56 14.32 -0.34 2.10
CA LYS A 56 14.00 0.80 1.21
C LYS A 56 13.40 1.96 1.99
N GLU A 57 13.95 3.17 1.85
CA GLU A 57 13.39 4.42 2.38
C GLU A 57 12.06 4.75 1.69
N CYS A 58 10.96 4.17 2.17
CA CYS A 58 9.60 4.60 1.87
C CYS A 58 9.11 5.55 2.96
N ASP A 59 9.14 6.85 2.69
CA ASP A 59 8.47 7.84 3.52
C ASP A 59 6.96 7.73 3.30
N ILE A 60 6.23 7.43 4.36
CA ILE A 60 4.78 7.38 4.32
C ILE A 60 4.25 8.50 5.20
N LYS A 61 3.39 9.33 4.60
CA LYS A 61 2.60 10.30 5.35
C LYS A 61 1.29 9.64 5.75
N TYR A 62 1.06 9.55 7.05
CA TYR A 62 -0.18 9.00 7.60
C TYR A 62 -0.89 10.06 8.43
N GLY A 63 -2.12 10.38 8.03
CA GLY A 63 -2.85 11.55 8.53
C GLY A 63 -2.04 12.84 8.31
N ARG A 64 -1.70 13.53 9.40
CA ARG A 64 -0.94 14.80 9.36
C ARG A 64 0.54 14.64 9.68
N LYS A 65 1.00 13.44 10.03
CA LYS A 65 2.38 13.19 10.45
C LYS A 65 3.13 12.41 9.37
N ASN A 66 4.39 12.78 9.16
CA ASN A 66 5.32 11.95 8.41
C ASN A 66 5.86 10.89 9.37
N TYR A 67 5.83 9.64 8.96
CA TYR A 67 6.40 8.54 9.70
C TYR A 67 7.62 8.04 8.94
N ASP A 68 8.79 8.22 9.55
CA ASP A 68 10.00 7.54 9.10
C ASP A 68 9.99 6.12 9.67
N TYR A 69 9.65 5.17 8.81
CA TYR A 69 9.66 3.76 9.15
C TYR A 69 11.06 3.21 8.90
N GLN A 70 11.76 2.74 9.93
CA GLN A 70 13.08 2.14 9.74
C GLN A 70 12.98 0.70 9.18
N GLU A 71 14.08 0.18 8.66
CA GLU A 71 14.19 -1.21 8.23
C GLU A 71 13.76 -2.19 9.33
N GLY A 72 13.07 -3.27 8.95
CA GLY A 72 12.56 -4.26 9.89
C GLY A 72 11.25 -3.87 10.57
N THR A 73 10.64 -2.75 10.18
CA THR A 73 9.34 -2.32 10.71
C THR A 73 8.16 -2.96 9.98
N ILE A 74 7.11 -3.26 10.72
CA ILE A 74 5.80 -3.65 10.19
C ILE A 74 4.88 -2.44 10.17
N VAL A 75 4.34 -2.10 9.01
CA VAL A 75 3.33 -1.05 8.86
C VAL A 75 1.96 -1.68 8.64
N CYS A 76 1.01 -1.31 9.48
CA CYS A 76 -0.37 -1.83 9.43
C CYS A 76 -1.36 -0.71 9.11
N PHE A 77 -2.27 -0.96 8.19
CA PHE A 77 -3.41 -0.11 7.91
C PHE A 77 -4.71 -0.84 8.22
N ALA A 78 -5.65 -0.12 8.80
CA ALA A 78 -7.01 -0.57 9.05
C ALA A 78 -7.98 0.28 8.21
N PRO A 79 -9.10 -0.30 7.78
CA PRO A 79 -10.08 0.40 6.97
C PRO A 79 -10.66 1.63 7.68
N GLY A 80 -10.83 2.73 6.95
CA GLY A 80 -11.51 3.94 7.44
C GLY A 80 -10.71 4.81 8.41
N ARG A 81 -9.38 4.76 8.35
CA ARG A 81 -8.47 5.54 9.21
C ARG A 81 -7.61 6.52 8.43
#